data_AF-A0A8S9KLE8-F1
#
_entry.id   AF-A0A8S9KLE8-F1
#
_cell.length_a   1.000
_cell.length_b   1.000
_cell.length_c   1.000
_cell.angle_alpha   90.00
_cell.angle_beta   90.00
_cell.angle_gamma   90.00
#
_symmetry.space_group_name_H-M   'P 1'
#
loop_
_entity.id
_entity.type
_entity.pdbx_description
1 polymer ?
#
loop_
_entity_poly.entity_id
_entity_poly.type
_entity_poly.pdbx_seq_one_letter_code
_entity_poly.pdbx_strand_id
1 'polypeptide(L)'
;MFWVANGAINEDVVRKGNEAVLRARYEDAKFFYEVDTRKRFSEFRDQLKGILFHEKLGTMLDKMNRLEKMVTKLCLALEVDEDLLPVVEEAASLALSDLATSVVTEFTSLSGIMARHYALRDGYSEQIAEALLEITLPRFSGDVIPKTDAGMVLAIGDRLDSLVGLFAAGCQPSSTNDPFGLRRISYGLVANGAINEDVVRKGNEAVLRARYEDAKFFYEVDTRKKFSEFRDQLKGILFHEKLGTMLDKMNRLEKMVTKLCLALEIDEDLLPVVGEAASLALSDLATAVVTEFTALSGIMARHYALRDGYSEQIAEALLEITLPRFSGDVIPKTDAGMVLAIGDRLDSLVGLFAAGCQPSSTNDPFGLRRISYGLMEKLSKGEIFPKIVEAYSRPTRIVRGKDVDVGVEVDESVFETSQEKELWSIYTSIKDRIHSGIGIEEFTEISTQLVEPLEDFFNNVFVMVEEERVRKNRLALLNNIASLPSGIADLSFLPGF
;
A
#
# COMPACT_ATOMS: atom_id res chain seq x y z
N MET A 1 -1.98 2.16 16.07
CA MET A 1 -1.43 3.48 16.46
C MET A 1 0.05 3.26 16.73
N PHE A 2 0.91 3.44 15.73
CA PHE A 2 2.35 3.39 15.91
C PHE A 2 2.85 4.83 16.03
N TRP A 3 3.42 5.17 17.18
CA TRP A 3 4.03 6.47 17.41
C TRP A 3 5.38 6.48 16.69
N VAL A 4 5.54 7.32 15.67
CA VAL A 4 6.85 7.63 15.09
C VAL A 4 7.49 8.68 15.99
N ALA A 5 8.61 8.32 16.63
CA ALA A 5 9.36 9.25 17.46
C ALA A 5 10.29 10.10 16.58
N ASN A 6 9.97 11.38 16.42
CA ASN A 6 10.92 12.37 15.93
C ASN A 6 11.62 12.99 17.16
N GLY A 7 12.62 12.31 17.73
CA GLY A 7 13.41 12.80 18.86
C GLY A 7 13.93 11.72 19.82
N ALA A 8 14.60 12.14 20.91
CA ALA A 8 15.14 11.24 21.93
C ALA A 8 14.02 10.44 22.63
N ILE A 9 14.15 9.12 22.63
CA ILE A 9 13.15 8.19 23.16
C ILE A 9 13.39 7.96 24.65
N ASN A 10 12.36 8.18 25.48
CA ASN A 10 12.38 7.69 26.86
C ASN A 10 11.90 6.23 26.90
N GLU A 11 12.85 5.31 27.04
CA GLU A 11 12.59 3.86 27.02
C GLU A 11 11.60 3.41 28.10
N ASP A 12 11.59 4.03 29.28
CA ASP A 12 10.69 3.63 30.37
C ASP A 12 9.24 4.01 30.09
N VAL A 13 9.00 5.15 29.43
CA VAL A 13 7.66 5.57 29.01
C VAL A 13 7.13 4.65 27.91
N VAL A 14 7.97 4.34 26.91
CA VAL A 14 7.60 3.41 25.83
C VAL A 14 7.34 2.01 26.39
N ARG A 15 8.19 1.52 27.30
CA ARG A 15 8.00 0.21 27.94
C ARG A 15 6.68 0.15 28.70
N LYS A 16 6.40 1.13 29.58
CA LYS A 16 5.13 1.17 30.34
C LYS A 16 3.91 1.24 29.43
N GLY A 17 3.98 2.02 28.35
CA GLY A 17 2.92 2.07 27.35
C GLY A 17 2.67 0.72 26.68
N ASN A 18 3.74 0.05 26.25
CA ASN A 18 3.65 -1.29 25.65
C ASN A 18 3.14 -2.35 26.65
N GLU A 19 3.61 -2.32 27.89
CA GLU A 19 3.13 -3.22 28.96
C GLU A 19 1.63 -3.03 29.25
N ALA A 20 1.13 -1.79 29.28
CA ALA A 20 -0.28 -1.51 29.47
C ALA A 20 -1.14 -2.09 28.32
N VAL A 21 -0.68 -1.91 27.08
CA VAL A 21 -1.35 -2.49 25.90
C VAL A 21 -1.34 -4.01 25.93
N LEU A 22 -0.20 -4.63 26.27
CA LEU A 22 -0.09 -6.08 26.40
C LEU A 22 -1.01 -6.62 27.51
N ARG A 23 -1.05 -5.97 28.66
CA ARG A 23 -1.92 -6.38 29.78
C ARG A 23 -3.39 -6.38 29.37
N ALA A 24 -3.86 -5.29 28.76
CA ALA A 24 -5.23 -5.20 28.26
C ALA A 24 -5.53 -6.32 27.25
N ARG A 25 -4.60 -6.59 26.32
CA ARG A 25 -4.76 -7.68 25.34
C ARG A 25 -4.82 -9.08 25.98
N TYR A 26 -4.04 -9.34 27.03
CA TYR A 26 -4.13 -10.61 27.76
C TYR A 26 -5.40 -10.73 28.61
N GLU A 27 -5.90 -9.63 29.16
CA GLU A 27 -7.19 -9.60 29.87
C GLU A 27 -8.35 -9.92 28.91
N ASP A 28 -8.35 -9.33 27.71
CA ASP A 28 -9.31 -9.64 26.64
C ASP A 28 -9.24 -11.13 26.24
N ALA A 29 -8.03 -11.63 25.96
CA ALA A 29 -7.83 -13.04 25.59
C ALA A 29 -8.33 -14.00 26.68
N LYS A 30 -8.07 -13.67 27.96
CA LYS A 30 -8.58 -14.43 29.10
C LYS A 30 -10.11 -14.42 29.16
N PHE A 31 -10.72 -13.25 28.99
CA PHE A 31 -12.18 -13.12 28.98
C PHE A 31 -12.82 -14.00 27.88
N PHE A 32 -12.32 -13.91 26.64
CA PHE A 32 -12.85 -14.71 25.53
C PHE A 32 -12.65 -16.22 25.76
N TYR A 33 -11.51 -16.62 26.32
CA TYR A 33 -11.26 -18.01 26.68
C TYR A 33 -12.23 -18.51 27.77
N GLU A 34 -12.51 -17.70 28.79
CA GLU A 34 -13.51 -18.01 29.83
C GLU A 34 -14.93 -18.11 29.27
N VAL A 35 -15.26 -17.33 28.23
CA VAL A 35 -16.53 -17.46 27.50
C VAL A 35 -16.58 -18.79 26.74
N ASP A 36 -15.53 -19.10 25.98
CA ASP A 36 -15.48 -20.31 25.13
C ASP A 36 -15.49 -21.60 25.95
N THR A 37 -14.86 -21.60 27.13
CA THR A 37 -14.79 -22.76 28.05
C THR A 37 -16.11 -23.15 28.69
N ARG A 38 -17.19 -22.38 28.48
CA ARG A 38 -18.55 -22.76 28.90
C ARG A 38 -19.21 -23.78 27.99
N LYS A 39 -18.65 -24.03 26.81
CA LYS A 39 -19.14 -24.97 25.80
C LYS A 39 -18.07 -26.00 25.50
N ARG A 40 -18.49 -27.20 25.11
CA ARG A 40 -17.62 -28.19 24.48
C ARG A 40 -17.22 -27.74 23.08
N PHE A 41 -16.06 -28.18 22.62
CA PHE A 41 -15.48 -27.83 21.35
C PHE A 41 -16.36 -28.25 20.17
N SER A 42 -16.97 -29.44 20.27
CA SER A 42 -17.92 -29.94 19.28
C SER A 42 -19.16 -29.05 19.10
N GLU A 43 -19.57 -28.28 20.11
CA GLU A 43 -20.73 -27.36 20.04
C GLU A 43 -20.45 -26.11 19.19
N PHE A 44 -19.19 -25.85 18.83
CA PHE A 44 -18.84 -24.75 17.92
C PHE A 44 -19.01 -25.12 16.44
N ARG A 45 -19.10 -26.41 16.11
CA ARG A 45 -19.26 -26.88 14.73
C ARG A 45 -20.47 -26.25 14.04
N ASP A 46 -21.64 -26.30 14.68
CA ASP A 46 -22.88 -25.76 14.12
C ASP A 46 -22.84 -24.23 13.93
N GLN A 47 -22.04 -23.54 14.74
CA GLN A 47 -21.89 -22.09 14.67
C GLN A 47 -21.12 -21.65 13.41
N LEU A 48 -20.40 -22.54 12.74
CA LEU A 48 -19.80 -22.27 11.42
C LEU A 48 -20.84 -21.94 10.34
N LYS A 49 -22.12 -22.26 10.56
CA LYS A 49 -23.23 -21.82 9.69
C LYS A 49 -23.38 -20.29 9.65
N GLY A 50 -22.92 -19.59 10.69
CA GLY A 50 -22.92 -18.13 10.75
C GLY A 50 -21.77 -17.47 9.96
N ILE A 51 -20.78 -18.25 9.51
CA ILE A 51 -19.60 -17.74 8.84
C ILE A 51 -19.72 -18.03 7.35
N LEU A 52 -19.90 -16.99 6.54
CA LEU A 52 -19.94 -17.12 5.08
C LEU A 52 -18.57 -17.52 4.55
N PHE A 53 -18.50 -18.62 3.79
CA PHE A 53 -17.29 -18.99 3.06
C PHE A 53 -17.25 -18.28 1.70
N HIS A 54 -18.31 -18.44 0.91
CA HIS A 54 -18.48 -17.77 -0.38
C HIS A 54 -19.95 -17.83 -0.81
N GLU A 55 -20.48 -16.79 -1.46
CA GLU A 55 -21.91 -16.68 -1.84
C GLU A 55 -22.45 -17.90 -2.60
N LYS A 56 -21.66 -18.47 -3.50
CA LYS A 56 -22.02 -19.67 -4.28
C LYS A 56 -21.71 -21.01 -3.60
N LEU A 57 -20.83 -21.01 -2.59
CA LEU A 57 -20.33 -22.24 -1.95
C LEU A 57 -20.87 -22.46 -0.54
N GLY A 58 -21.61 -21.47 -0.01
CA GLY A 58 -22.26 -21.50 1.28
C GLY A 58 -21.36 -21.03 2.42
N THR A 59 -21.58 -21.64 3.57
CA THR A 59 -20.97 -21.31 4.85
C THR A 59 -19.70 -22.14 5.11
N MET A 60 -18.94 -21.78 6.15
CA MET A 60 -17.83 -22.62 6.61
C MET A 60 -18.31 -24.00 7.07
N LEU A 61 -19.54 -24.11 7.59
CA LEU A 61 -20.14 -25.41 7.89
C LEU A 61 -20.33 -26.25 6.61
N ASP A 62 -20.83 -25.65 5.54
CA ASP A 62 -21.00 -26.33 4.25
C ASP A 62 -19.65 -26.82 3.68
N LYS A 63 -18.61 -25.98 3.81
CA LYS A 63 -17.24 -26.33 3.44
C LYS A 63 -16.74 -27.55 4.23
N MET A 64 -16.90 -27.52 5.55
CA MET A 64 -16.39 -28.60 6.39
C MET A 64 -17.19 -29.90 6.24
N ASN A 65 -18.49 -29.82 5.95
CA ASN A 65 -19.30 -30.98 5.60
C ASN A 65 -18.84 -31.64 4.27
N ARG A 66 -18.31 -30.87 3.31
CA ARG A 66 -17.71 -31.42 2.10
C ARG A 66 -16.39 -32.11 2.40
N LEU A 67 -15.55 -31.50 3.24
CA LEU A 67 -14.30 -32.10 3.71
C LEU A 67 -14.56 -33.44 4.39
N GLU A 68 -15.46 -33.48 5.39
CA GLU A 68 -15.82 -34.67 6.15
C GLU A 68 -16.32 -35.82 5.25
N LYS A 69 -17.06 -35.52 4.17
CA LYS A 69 -17.50 -36.54 3.19
C LYS A 69 -16.38 -37.04 2.28
N MET A 70 -15.26 -36.33 2.20
CA MET A 70 -14.16 -36.60 1.27
C MET A 70 -12.98 -37.31 1.95
N VAL A 71 -12.80 -37.18 3.27
CA VAL A 71 -11.61 -37.69 3.96
C VAL A 71 -11.37 -39.18 3.76
N THR A 72 -12.40 -40.03 3.78
CA THR A 72 -12.25 -41.47 3.56
C THR A 72 -11.63 -41.77 2.18
N LYS A 73 -12.04 -41.04 1.13
CA LYS A 73 -11.49 -41.19 -0.21
C LYS A 73 -10.06 -40.66 -0.30
N LEU A 74 -9.75 -39.60 0.44
CA LEU A 74 -8.41 -39.03 0.50
C LEU A 74 -7.43 -39.96 1.21
N CYS A 75 -7.83 -40.59 2.32
CA CYS A 75 -7.00 -41.59 3.00
C CYS A 75 -6.59 -42.72 2.03
N LEU A 76 -7.55 -43.23 1.26
CA LEU A 76 -7.28 -44.25 0.24
C LEU A 76 -6.35 -43.74 -0.87
N ALA A 77 -6.57 -42.53 -1.38
CA ALA A 77 -5.77 -41.96 -2.46
C ALA A 77 -4.34 -41.59 -2.04
N LEU A 78 -4.14 -41.29 -0.75
CA LEU A 78 -2.85 -40.94 -0.16
C LEU A 78 -2.16 -42.14 0.49
N GLU A 79 -2.73 -43.34 0.37
CA GLU A 79 -2.19 -44.59 0.93
C GLU A 79 -1.94 -44.50 2.46
N VAL A 80 -2.83 -43.78 3.17
CA VAL A 80 -2.79 -43.66 4.64
C VAL A 80 -3.30 -44.95 5.28
N ASP A 81 -2.69 -45.34 6.40
CA ASP A 81 -3.06 -46.52 7.17
C ASP A 81 -4.56 -46.53 7.54
N GLU A 82 -5.24 -47.66 7.29
CA GLU A 82 -6.66 -47.83 7.58
C GLU A 82 -6.97 -47.68 9.08
N ASP A 83 -6.02 -48.02 9.96
CA ASP A 83 -6.16 -47.87 11.41
C ASP A 83 -6.29 -46.40 11.84
N LEU A 84 -5.83 -45.45 11.02
CA LEU A 84 -5.96 -44.01 11.27
C LEU A 84 -7.29 -43.42 10.81
N LEU A 85 -8.09 -44.14 10.02
CA LEU A 85 -9.33 -43.62 9.47
C LEU A 85 -10.30 -43.07 10.56
N PRO A 86 -10.52 -43.74 11.71
CA PRO A 86 -11.39 -43.19 12.76
C PRO A 86 -10.88 -41.86 13.33
N VAL A 87 -9.55 -41.69 13.40
CA VAL A 87 -8.93 -40.43 13.87
C VAL A 87 -9.19 -39.31 12.88
N VAL A 88 -9.04 -39.59 11.58
CA VAL A 88 -9.27 -38.61 10.51
C VAL A 88 -10.73 -38.20 10.45
N GLU A 89 -11.66 -39.15 10.54
CA GLU A 89 -13.10 -38.88 10.50
C GLU A 89 -13.55 -38.03 11.71
N GLU A 90 -13.11 -38.40 12.92
CA GLU A 90 -13.43 -37.62 14.13
C GLU A 90 -12.83 -36.20 14.05
N ALA A 91 -11.58 -36.07 13.62
CA ALA A 91 -10.95 -34.75 13.44
C ALA A 91 -11.63 -33.92 12.34
N ALA A 92 -12.10 -34.53 11.24
CA ALA A 92 -12.83 -33.84 10.18
C ALA A 92 -14.19 -33.28 10.67
N SER A 93 -14.87 -34.01 11.56
CA SER A 93 -16.13 -33.56 12.18
C SER A 93 -15.95 -32.31 13.05
N LEU A 94 -14.75 -32.10 13.58
CA LEU A 94 -14.37 -30.97 14.43
C LEU A 94 -13.59 -29.88 13.68
N ALA A 95 -13.12 -30.16 12.46
CA ALA A 95 -12.24 -29.31 11.69
C ALA A 95 -12.73 -27.86 11.60
N LEU A 96 -11.82 -26.91 11.88
CA LEU A 96 -12.03 -25.47 11.85
C LEU A 96 -13.21 -24.95 12.72
N SER A 97 -13.74 -25.74 13.66
CA SER A 97 -14.81 -25.30 14.56
C SER A 97 -14.36 -24.17 15.48
N ASP A 98 -13.06 -24.06 15.71
CA ASP A 98 -12.45 -22.96 16.46
C ASP A 98 -12.67 -21.59 15.81
N LEU A 99 -12.91 -21.50 14.49
CA LEU A 99 -13.24 -20.24 13.82
C LEU A 99 -14.51 -19.57 14.39
N ALA A 100 -15.42 -20.34 14.99
CA ALA A 100 -16.63 -19.82 15.63
C ALA A 100 -16.43 -19.49 17.13
N THR A 101 -15.22 -19.68 17.66
CA THR A 101 -14.91 -19.35 19.06
C THR A 101 -14.64 -17.86 19.22
N SER A 102 -14.93 -17.33 20.41
CA SER A 102 -14.73 -15.91 20.72
C SER A 102 -13.25 -15.54 20.64
N VAL A 103 -12.36 -16.42 21.11
CA VAL A 103 -10.91 -16.20 21.05
C VAL A 103 -10.45 -16.06 19.61
N VAL A 104 -10.85 -16.97 18.70
CA VAL A 104 -10.36 -16.93 17.31
C VAL A 104 -11.05 -15.81 16.51
N THR A 105 -12.27 -15.44 16.87
CA THR A 105 -12.94 -14.27 16.27
C THR A 105 -12.13 -12.98 16.51
N GLU A 106 -11.62 -12.78 17.73
CA GLU A 106 -10.77 -11.63 18.06
C GLU A 106 -9.31 -11.83 17.60
N PHE A 107 -8.78 -13.05 17.71
CA PHE A 107 -7.39 -13.41 17.43
C PHE A 107 -7.31 -14.49 16.36
N THR A 108 -7.64 -14.13 15.13
CA THR A 108 -7.73 -15.06 13.98
C THR A 108 -6.45 -15.87 13.72
N SER A 109 -5.27 -15.31 14.08
CA SER A 109 -3.98 -15.99 13.97
C SER A 109 -3.82 -17.21 14.89
N LEU A 110 -4.69 -17.37 15.90
CA LEU A 110 -4.68 -18.50 16.84
C LEU A 110 -5.53 -19.68 16.36
N SER A 111 -6.11 -19.61 15.16
CA SER A 111 -6.82 -20.75 14.61
C SER A 111 -5.89 -21.97 14.45
N GLY A 112 -6.43 -23.17 14.63
CA GLY A 112 -5.70 -24.44 14.73
C GLY A 112 -5.06 -24.64 16.10
N ILE A 113 -4.37 -23.61 16.63
CA ILE A 113 -3.78 -23.65 17.99
C ILE A 113 -4.89 -23.80 19.03
N MET A 114 -5.93 -22.96 18.95
CA MET A 114 -7.07 -23.05 19.86
C MET A 114 -7.90 -24.30 19.63
N ALA A 115 -8.02 -24.79 18.39
CA ALA A 115 -8.69 -26.07 18.11
C ALA A 115 -8.02 -27.22 18.87
N ARG A 116 -6.69 -27.32 18.80
CA ARG A 116 -5.90 -28.30 19.56
C ARG A 116 -6.10 -28.17 21.06
N HIS A 117 -6.02 -26.94 21.59
CA HIS A 117 -6.20 -26.71 23.03
C HIS A 117 -7.60 -27.09 23.52
N TYR A 118 -8.65 -26.71 22.80
CA TYR A 118 -10.03 -27.03 23.16
C TYR A 118 -10.32 -28.52 23.02
N ALA A 119 -9.80 -29.19 21.99
CA ALA A 119 -9.92 -30.64 21.84
C ALA A 119 -9.26 -31.40 23.01
N LEU A 120 -8.02 -31.05 23.38
CA LEU A 120 -7.34 -31.69 24.51
C LEU A 120 -8.07 -31.47 25.83
N ARG A 121 -8.57 -30.25 26.07
CA ARG A 121 -9.36 -29.90 27.26
C ARG A 121 -10.61 -30.78 27.39
N ASP A 122 -11.25 -31.08 26.27
CA ASP A 122 -12.51 -31.84 26.23
C ASP A 122 -12.31 -33.36 26.18
N GLY A 123 -11.06 -33.83 26.24
CA GLY A 123 -10.71 -35.23 26.35
C GLY A 123 -10.50 -35.97 25.03
N TYR A 124 -10.38 -35.25 23.91
CA TYR A 124 -9.99 -35.85 22.63
C TYR A 124 -8.53 -36.33 22.67
N SER A 125 -8.21 -37.34 21.86
CA SER A 125 -6.85 -37.89 21.80
C SER A 125 -5.85 -36.87 21.24
N GLU A 126 -4.57 -37.03 21.58
CA GLU A 126 -3.50 -36.17 21.06
C GLU A 126 -3.42 -36.24 19.52
N GLN A 127 -3.72 -37.39 18.92
CA GLN A 127 -3.76 -37.56 17.46
C GLN A 127 -4.85 -36.68 16.80
N ILE A 128 -6.05 -36.63 17.39
CA ILE A 128 -7.14 -35.77 16.89
C ILE A 128 -6.78 -34.30 17.07
N ALA A 129 -6.27 -33.94 18.26
CA ALA A 129 -5.93 -32.56 18.57
C ALA A 129 -4.78 -32.03 17.69
N GLU A 130 -3.80 -32.85 17.37
CA GLU A 130 -2.71 -32.49 16.45
C GLU A 130 -3.23 -32.33 15.01
N ALA A 131 -4.09 -33.23 14.53
CA ALA A 131 -4.70 -33.10 13.20
C ALA A 131 -5.50 -31.78 13.06
N LEU A 132 -6.18 -31.34 14.12
CA LEU A 132 -6.91 -30.06 14.17
C LEU A 132 -6.01 -28.82 14.14
N LEU A 133 -4.78 -28.92 14.65
CA LEU A 133 -3.77 -27.88 14.46
C LEU A 133 -3.28 -27.88 13.01
N GLU A 134 -2.90 -29.07 12.53
CA GLU A 134 -2.18 -29.26 11.27
C GLU A 134 -3.03 -28.97 10.02
N ILE A 135 -4.36 -29.03 10.10
CA ILE A 135 -5.24 -28.63 8.98
C ILE A 135 -4.94 -27.19 8.47
N THR A 136 -4.51 -26.30 9.37
CA THR A 136 -4.15 -24.91 9.04
C THR A 136 -2.75 -24.77 8.43
N LEU A 137 -1.92 -25.80 8.52
CA LEU A 137 -0.52 -25.80 8.06
C LEU A 137 -0.40 -26.27 6.61
N PRO A 138 0.56 -25.71 5.83
CA PRO A 138 1.33 -24.49 6.12
C PRO A 138 0.47 -23.23 5.99
N ARG A 139 0.68 -22.25 6.88
CA ARG A 139 -0.06 -20.97 6.88
C ARG A 139 0.51 -19.95 5.89
N PHE A 140 1.81 -20.02 5.64
CA PHE A 140 2.54 -19.18 4.69
C PHE A 140 3.67 -19.98 4.02
N SER A 141 4.29 -19.41 2.97
CA SER A 141 5.39 -20.06 2.26
C SER A 141 6.60 -20.23 3.18
N GLY A 142 7.12 -21.46 3.31
CA GLY A 142 8.21 -21.79 4.23
C GLY A 142 7.78 -22.03 5.68
N ASP A 143 6.48 -22.06 5.97
CA ASP A 143 5.97 -22.53 7.28
C ASP A 143 6.19 -24.05 7.44
N VAL A 144 6.01 -24.54 8.65
CA VAL A 144 5.99 -25.98 8.91
C VAL A 144 4.83 -26.65 8.18
N ILE A 145 5.07 -27.85 7.68
CA ILE A 145 4.05 -28.70 7.04
C ILE A 145 3.43 -29.65 8.07
N PRO A 146 2.21 -30.17 7.82
CA PRO A 146 1.64 -31.26 8.61
C PRO A 146 2.62 -32.43 8.73
N LYS A 147 2.81 -32.94 9.95
CA LYS A 147 3.68 -34.08 10.24
C LYS A 147 2.93 -35.38 10.41
N THR A 148 1.66 -35.31 10.80
CA THR A 148 0.80 -36.48 10.97
C THR A 148 0.04 -36.78 9.69
N ASP A 149 -0.20 -38.05 9.40
CA ASP A 149 -1.00 -38.43 8.23
C ASP A 149 -2.42 -37.87 8.32
N ALA A 150 -3.01 -37.86 9.53
CA ALA A 150 -4.33 -37.28 9.75
C ALA A 150 -4.37 -35.78 9.45
N GLY A 151 -3.40 -35.02 9.97
CA GLY A 151 -3.25 -33.61 9.66
C GLY A 151 -3.02 -33.35 8.18
N MET A 152 -2.18 -34.16 7.53
CA MET A 152 -1.92 -34.07 6.09
C MET A 152 -3.19 -34.30 5.26
N VAL A 153 -3.99 -35.32 5.57
CA VAL A 153 -5.26 -35.61 4.88
C VAL A 153 -6.23 -34.42 5.01
N LEU A 154 -6.40 -33.88 6.22
CA LEU A 154 -7.28 -32.73 6.45
C LEU A 154 -6.78 -31.49 5.72
N ALA A 155 -5.48 -31.19 5.82
CA ALA A 155 -4.82 -30.06 5.19
C ALA A 155 -4.93 -30.12 3.65
N ILE A 156 -4.79 -31.30 3.05
CA ILE A 156 -4.97 -31.53 1.61
C ILE A 156 -6.44 -31.35 1.23
N GLY A 157 -7.36 -31.98 1.97
CA GLY A 157 -8.79 -31.95 1.68
C GLY A 157 -9.37 -30.54 1.75
N ASP A 158 -9.02 -29.75 2.77
CA ASP A 158 -9.48 -28.38 2.95
C ASP A 158 -9.02 -27.47 1.78
N ARG A 159 -7.77 -27.65 1.34
CA ARG A 159 -7.18 -26.90 0.24
C ARG A 159 -7.78 -27.31 -1.10
N LEU A 160 -8.02 -28.61 -1.32
CA LEU A 160 -8.69 -29.10 -2.52
C LEU A 160 -10.12 -28.58 -2.63
N ASP A 161 -10.90 -28.60 -1.55
CA ASP A 161 -12.26 -28.01 -1.54
C ASP A 161 -12.22 -26.53 -1.93
N SER A 162 -11.29 -25.79 -1.32
CA SER A 162 -11.12 -24.36 -1.58
C SER A 162 -10.71 -24.09 -3.03
N LEU A 163 -9.71 -24.81 -3.55
CA LEU A 163 -9.24 -24.64 -4.93
C LEU A 163 -10.33 -24.98 -5.94
N VAL A 164 -10.92 -26.18 -5.85
CA VAL A 164 -11.93 -26.64 -6.81
C VAL A 164 -13.19 -25.78 -6.73
N GLY A 165 -13.68 -25.52 -5.51
CA GLY A 165 -14.88 -24.74 -5.28
C GLY A 165 -14.74 -23.30 -5.76
N LEU A 166 -13.66 -22.61 -5.39
CA LEU A 166 -13.46 -21.21 -5.76
C LEU A 166 -13.16 -21.03 -7.25
N PHE A 167 -12.46 -21.98 -7.89
CA PHE A 167 -12.33 -21.98 -9.35
C PHE A 167 -13.69 -22.16 -10.03
N ALA A 168 -14.52 -23.10 -9.57
CA ALA A 168 -15.86 -23.29 -10.12
C ALA A 168 -16.77 -22.07 -9.89
N ALA A 169 -16.54 -21.32 -8.81
CA ALA A 169 -17.27 -20.10 -8.50
C ALA A 169 -16.87 -18.89 -9.38
N GLY A 170 -15.76 -18.99 -10.13
CA GLY A 170 -15.22 -17.91 -10.96
C GLY A 170 -14.19 -17.03 -10.25
N CYS A 171 -13.60 -17.49 -9.14
CA CYS A 171 -12.62 -16.75 -8.36
C CYS A 171 -11.18 -17.07 -8.79
N GLN A 172 -10.93 -17.42 -10.06
CA GLN A 172 -9.58 -17.82 -10.48
C GLN A 172 -8.58 -16.67 -10.28
N PRO A 173 -7.37 -16.93 -9.77
CA PRO A 173 -6.35 -15.89 -9.60
C PRO A 173 -5.86 -15.36 -10.96
N SER A 174 -5.60 -14.06 -11.03
CA SER A 174 -4.99 -13.38 -12.16
C SER A 174 -3.58 -12.88 -11.81
N SER A 175 -2.89 -12.24 -12.75
CA SER A 175 -1.58 -11.62 -12.49
C SER A 175 -1.64 -10.55 -11.39
N THR A 176 -2.74 -9.81 -11.30
CA THR A 176 -2.91 -8.67 -10.38
C THR A 176 -3.77 -8.98 -9.16
N ASN A 177 -4.52 -10.08 -9.15
CA ASN A 177 -5.45 -10.40 -8.08
C ASN A 177 -5.39 -11.89 -7.69
N ASP A 178 -5.40 -12.18 -6.39
CA ASP A 178 -5.43 -13.55 -5.86
C ASP A 178 -6.55 -13.68 -4.83
N PRO A 179 -7.81 -13.79 -5.28
CA PRO A 179 -8.95 -13.92 -4.38
C PRO A 179 -8.74 -15.07 -3.41
N PHE A 180 -8.97 -14.84 -2.11
CA PHE A 180 -8.83 -15.85 -1.05
C PHE A 180 -7.42 -16.45 -0.90
N GLY A 181 -6.41 -15.92 -1.61
CA GLY A 181 -5.05 -16.45 -1.59
C GLY A 181 -4.93 -17.84 -2.22
N LEU A 182 -5.64 -18.10 -3.31
CA LEU A 182 -5.64 -19.39 -4.01
C LEU A 182 -4.24 -19.84 -4.46
N ARG A 183 -3.34 -18.92 -4.81
CA ARG A 183 -1.94 -19.30 -5.10
C ARG A 183 -1.26 -19.85 -3.86
N ARG A 184 -1.46 -19.21 -2.71
CA ARG A 184 -0.94 -19.70 -1.41
C ARG A 184 -1.53 -21.06 -1.04
N ILE A 185 -2.84 -21.25 -1.26
CA ILE A 185 -3.51 -22.54 -1.06
C ILE A 185 -2.90 -23.62 -1.96
N SER A 186 -2.63 -23.30 -3.23
CA SER A 186 -1.98 -24.21 -4.17
C SER A 186 -0.55 -24.58 -3.76
N TYR A 187 0.26 -23.61 -3.32
CA TYR A 187 1.60 -23.91 -2.81
C TYR A 187 1.56 -24.80 -1.58
N GLY A 188 0.65 -24.53 -0.63
CA GLY A 188 0.49 -25.37 0.55
C GLY A 188 0.06 -26.80 0.20
N LEU A 189 -0.78 -26.98 -0.83
CA LEU A 189 -1.17 -28.30 -1.31
C LEU A 189 0.02 -29.08 -1.89
N VAL A 190 0.85 -28.44 -2.72
CA VAL A 190 2.03 -29.07 -3.35
C VAL A 190 3.15 -29.33 -2.33
N ALA A 191 3.25 -28.51 -1.28
CA ALA A 191 4.24 -28.67 -0.21
C ALA A 191 3.91 -29.82 0.76
N ASN A 192 2.65 -30.27 0.83
CA ASN A 192 2.23 -31.38 1.68
C ASN A 192 2.66 -32.72 1.04
N GLY A 193 3.88 -33.14 1.37
CA GLY A 193 4.48 -34.40 0.92
C GLY A 193 5.99 -34.29 0.70
N ALA A 194 6.63 -35.39 0.28
CA ALA A 194 8.04 -35.35 -0.09
C ALA A 194 8.23 -34.51 -1.37
N ILE A 195 8.85 -33.33 -1.23
CA ILE A 195 9.18 -32.48 -2.37
C ILE A 195 10.30 -33.13 -3.17
N ASN A 196 10.02 -33.49 -4.42
CA ASN A 196 11.07 -33.85 -5.36
C ASN A 196 11.67 -32.58 -5.97
N GLU A 197 12.80 -32.15 -5.43
CA GLU A 197 13.50 -30.93 -5.86
C GLU A 197 13.83 -30.93 -7.35
N ASP A 198 14.13 -32.08 -7.96
CA ASP A 198 14.45 -32.16 -9.39
C ASP A 198 13.23 -31.89 -10.27
N VAL A 199 12.05 -32.34 -9.84
CA VAL A 199 10.79 -32.06 -10.55
C VAL A 199 10.45 -30.59 -10.46
N VAL A 200 10.53 -30.00 -9.25
CA VAL A 200 10.28 -28.56 -9.04
C VAL A 200 11.27 -27.71 -9.83
N ARG A 201 12.56 -28.05 -9.80
CA ARG A 201 13.61 -27.35 -10.55
C ARG A 201 13.34 -27.40 -12.04
N LYS A 202 13.08 -28.58 -12.62
CA LYS A 202 12.77 -28.72 -14.05
C LYS A 202 11.54 -27.93 -14.46
N GLY A 203 10.50 -27.90 -13.62
CA GLY A 203 9.31 -27.08 -13.86
C GLY A 203 9.64 -25.59 -13.91
N ASN A 204 10.37 -25.09 -12.91
CA ASN A 204 10.79 -23.68 -12.86
C ASN A 204 11.71 -23.31 -14.03
N GLU A 205 12.68 -24.15 -14.37
CA GLU A 205 13.57 -23.94 -15.52
C GLU A 205 12.80 -23.88 -16.84
N ALA A 206 11.77 -24.72 -17.03
CA ALA A 206 10.94 -24.69 -18.22
C ALA A 206 10.16 -23.37 -18.35
N VAL A 207 9.59 -22.88 -17.24
CA VAL A 207 8.88 -21.59 -17.19
C VAL A 207 9.82 -20.43 -17.47
N LEU A 208 11.00 -20.41 -16.83
CA LEU A 208 12.01 -19.37 -17.05
C LEU A 208 12.51 -19.38 -18.50
N ARG A 209 12.79 -20.56 -19.07
CA ARG A 209 13.24 -20.70 -20.46
C ARG A 209 12.20 -20.14 -21.42
N ALA A 210 10.92 -20.48 -21.25
CA ALA A 210 9.85 -19.93 -22.07
C ALA A 210 9.80 -18.40 -21.98
N ARG A 211 9.87 -17.83 -20.77
CA ARG A 211 9.87 -16.37 -20.58
C ARG A 211 11.08 -15.67 -21.20
N TYR A 212 12.27 -16.27 -21.16
CA TYR A 212 13.46 -15.72 -21.81
C TYR A 212 13.39 -15.80 -23.34
N GLU A 213 12.81 -16.87 -23.90
CA GLU A 213 12.55 -16.96 -25.34
C GLU A 213 11.55 -15.88 -25.80
N ASP A 214 10.48 -15.64 -25.03
CA ASP A 214 9.55 -14.53 -25.31
C ASP A 214 10.26 -13.17 -25.28
N ALA A 215 11.03 -12.89 -24.22
CA ALA A 215 11.79 -11.65 -24.10
C ALA A 215 12.78 -11.45 -25.27
N LYS A 216 13.48 -12.52 -25.67
CA LYS A 216 14.38 -12.52 -26.83
C LYS A 216 13.62 -12.23 -28.12
N PHE A 217 12.47 -12.88 -28.35
CA PHE A 217 11.64 -12.65 -29.52
C PHE A 217 11.21 -11.18 -29.62
N PHE A 218 10.67 -10.60 -28.55
CA PHE A 218 10.25 -9.20 -28.56
C PHE A 218 11.43 -8.24 -28.77
N TYR A 219 12.58 -8.54 -28.16
CA TYR A 219 13.80 -7.76 -28.37
C TYR A 219 14.28 -7.80 -29.82
N GLU A 220 14.24 -8.98 -30.47
CA GLU A 220 14.55 -9.14 -31.88
C GLU A 220 13.57 -8.40 -32.80
N VAL A 221 12.30 -8.29 -32.42
CA VAL A 221 11.32 -7.45 -33.13
C VAL A 221 11.69 -5.97 -33.01
N ASP A 222 11.98 -5.50 -31.79
CA ASP A 222 12.27 -4.09 -31.53
C ASP A 222 13.57 -3.63 -32.19
N THR A 223 14.58 -4.50 -32.27
CA THR A 223 15.89 -4.20 -32.88
C THR A 223 15.89 -4.02 -34.40
N ARG A 224 14.74 -4.25 -35.05
CA ARG A 224 14.57 -3.96 -36.49
C ARG A 224 14.37 -2.47 -36.78
N LYS A 225 14.08 -1.66 -35.75
CA LYS A 225 13.84 -0.22 -35.85
C LYS A 225 14.83 0.56 -34.98
N LYS A 226 15.08 1.80 -35.36
CA LYS A 226 15.74 2.78 -34.50
C LYS A 226 14.82 3.21 -33.36
N PHE A 227 15.41 3.52 -32.22
CA PHE A 227 14.70 3.89 -31.00
C PHE A 227 13.82 5.12 -31.19
N SER A 228 14.30 6.10 -31.96
CA SER A 228 13.56 7.30 -32.34
C SER A 228 12.26 7.00 -33.10
N GLU A 229 12.17 5.88 -33.82
CA GLU A 229 10.96 5.50 -34.59
C GLU A 229 9.80 5.00 -33.68
N PHE A 230 10.07 4.73 -32.41
CA PHE A 230 9.02 4.37 -31.45
C PHE A 230 8.27 5.58 -30.89
N ARG A 231 8.81 6.80 -31.04
CA ARG A 231 8.18 8.03 -30.57
C ARG A 231 6.79 8.21 -31.15
N ASP A 232 6.63 8.09 -32.47
CA ASP A 232 5.34 8.25 -33.15
C ASP A 232 4.31 7.20 -32.74
N GLN A 233 4.77 6.02 -32.33
CA GLN A 233 3.91 4.91 -31.91
C GLN A 233 3.25 5.18 -30.56
N LEU A 234 3.75 6.14 -29.76
CA LEU A 234 3.08 6.61 -28.54
C LEU A 234 1.69 7.21 -28.80
N LYS A 235 1.37 7.56 -30.06
CA LYS A 235 0.01 7.96 -30.47
C LYS A 235 -1.02 6.84 -30.28
N GLY A 236 -0.58 5.58 -30.28
CA GLY A 236 -1.44 4.42 -30.03
C GLY A 236 -1.76 4.18 -28.55
N ILE A 237 -1.07 4.87 -27.63
CA ILE A 237 -1.21 4.67 -26.19
C ILE A 237 -2.00 5.85 -25.61
N LEU A 238 -3.21 5.58 -25.12
CA LEU A 238 -4.03 6.59 -24.47
C LEU A 238 -3.41 6.98 -23.13
N PHE A 239 -3.15 8.28 -22.94
CA PHE A 239 -2.75 8.80 -21.62
C PHE A 239 -3.99 9.11 -20.78
N HIS A 240 -4.92 9.90 -21.33
CA HIS A 240 -6.20 10.21 -20.69
C HIS A 240 -7.19 10.76 -21.73
N GLU A 241 -8.49 10.48 -21.60
CA GLU A 241 -9.54 10.86 -22.57
C GLU A 241 -9.53 12.36 -22.92
N LYS A 242 -9.29 13.23 -21.92
CA LYS A 242 -9.21 14.70 -22.10
C LYS A 242 -7.82 15.24 -22.46
N LEU A 243 -6.76 14.47 -22.21
CA LEU A 243 -5.36 14.95 -22.35
C LEU A 243 -4.64 14.33 -23.55
N GLY A 244 -5.30 13.39 -24.23
CA GLY A 244 -4.82 12.74 -25.43
C GLY A 244 -3.96 11.51 -25.16
N THR A 245 -3.02 11.30 -26.05
CA THR A 245 -2.13 10.13 -26.11
C THR A 245 -0.84 10.37 -25.32
N MET A 246 -0.05 9.33 -25.13
CA MET A 246 1.31 9.47 -24.58
C MET A 246 2.20 10.33 -25.49
N LEU A 247 1.98 10.33 -26.80
CA LEU A 247 2.68 11.24 -27.71
C LEU A 247 2.34 12.71 -27.41
N ASP A 248 1.06 13.01 -27.18
CA ASP A 248 0.62 14.38 -26.82
C ASP A 248 1.26 14.84 -25.51
N LYS A 249 1.32 13.94 -24.51
CA LYS A 249 2.00 14.17 -23.24
C LYS A 249 3.48 14.49 -23.45
N MET A 250 4.18 13.68 -24.22
CA MET A 250 5.61 13.88 -24.41
C MET A 250 5.94 15.10 -25.28
N ASN A 251 5.06 15.47 -26.21
CA ASN A 251 5.18 16.72 -26.96
C ASN A 251 5.02 17.97 -26.06
N ARG A 252 4.22 17.89 -24.98
CA ARG A 252 4.14 18.95 -23.97
C ARG A 252 5.42 19.01 -23.13
N LEU A 253 5.95 17.85 -22.74
CA LEU A 253 7.24 17.75 -22.05
C LEU A 253 8.36 18.40 -22.87
N GLU A 254 8.51 18.02 -24.13
CA GLU A 254 9.54 18.54 -25.03
C GLU A 254 9.46 20.06 -25.22
N LYS A 255 8.25 20.65 -25.17
CA LYS A 255 8.07 22.11 -25.24
C LYS A 255 8.40 22.83 -23.93
N MET A 256 8.34 22.16 -22.78
CA MET A 256 8.56 22.79 -21.47
C MET A 256 10.02 22.65 -20.98
N VAL A 257 10.77 21.65 -21.45
CA VAL A 257 12.10 21.33 -20.88
C VAL A 257 13.07 22.50 -20.92
N THR A 258 13.09 23.33 -21.98
CA THR A 258 13.95 24.52 -22.04
C THR A 258 13.63 25.52 -20.92
N LYS A 259 12.33 25.75 -20.64
CA LYS A 259 11.91 26.63 -19.56
C LYS A 259 12.23 26.04 -18.19
N LEU A 260 12.12 24.72 -18.05
CA LEU A 260 12.50 24.01 -16.83
C LEU A 260 13.99 24.08 -16.57
N CYS A 261 14.84 23.93 -17.59
CA CYS A 261 16.29 24.10 -17.45
C CYS A 261 16.62 25.49 -16.91
N LEU A 262 16.02 26.55 -17.49
CA LEU A 262 16.21 27.93 -17.01
C LEU A 262 15.73 28.10 -15.56
N ALA A 263 14.54 27.59 -15.22
CA ALA A 263 13.96 27.72 -13.88
C ALA A 263 14.72 26.91 -12.81
N LEU A 264 15.42 25.85 -13.21
CA LEU A 264 16.22 25.00 -12.33
C LEU A 264 17.70 25.35 -12.33
N GLU A 265 18.08 26.44 -13.01
CA GLU A 265 19.48 26.91 -13.14
C GLU A 265 20.42 25.83 -13.69
N ILE A 266 19.93 25.03 -14.65
CA ILE A 266 20.73 24.01 -15.33
C ILE A 266 21.68 24.68 -16.32
N ASP A 267 22.91 24.16 -16.40
CA ASP A 267 23.94 24.62 -17.33
C ASP A 267 23.43 24.65 -18.78
N GLU A 268 23.69 25.75 -19.49
CA GLU A 268 23.29 25.93 -20.89
C GLU A 268 23.90 24.87 -21.81
N ASP A 269 25.10 24.36 -21.46
CA ASP A 269 25.78 23.30 -22.21
C ASP A 269 25.00 21.97 -22.21
N LEU A 270 24.09 21.77 -21.23
CA LEU A 270 23.24 20.59 -21.14
C LEU A 270 21.92 20.72 -21.93
N LEU A 271 21.55 21.92 -22.40
CA LEU A 271 20.30 22.12 -23.15
C LEU A 271 20.15 21.19 -24.36
N PRO A 272 21.18 20.94 -25.20
CA PRO A 272 21.06 20.00 -26.31
C PRO A 272 20.80 18.56 -25.85
N VAL A 273 21.42 18.14 -24.73
CA VAL A 273 21.26 16.80 -24.15
C VAL A 273 19.83 16.62 -23.64
N VAL A 274 19.31 17.61 -22.90
CA VAL A 274 17.94 17.58 -22.38
C VAL A 274 16.92 17.59 -23.51
N GLY A 275 17.11 18.42 -24.54
CA GLY A 275 16.23 18.49 -25.69
C GLY A 275 16.16 17.17 -26.45
N GLU A 276 17.31 16.57 -26.74
CA GLU A 276 17.37 15.27 -27.44
C GLU A 276 16.79 14.14 -26.59
N ALA A 277 17.04 14.12 -25.28
CA ALA A 277 16.44 13.14 -24.40
C ALA A 277 14.91 13.32 -24.27
N ALA A 278 14.40 14.56 -24.31
CA ALA A 278 12.96 14.85 -24.28
C ALA A 278 12.23 14.38 -25.55
N SER A 279 12.87 14.48 -26.72
CA SER A 279 12.31 14.01 -27.99
C SER A 279 12.18 12.48 -28.04
N LEU A 280 13.01 11.77 -27.26
CA LEU A 280 13.00 10.31 -27.13
C LEU A 280 12.26 9.80 -25.89
N ALA A 281 11.92 10.68 -24.94
CA ALA A 281 11.34 10.35 -23.65
C ALA A 281 10.15 9.37 -23.76
N LEU A 282 10.19 8.30 -22.94
CA LEU A 282 9.18 7.25 -22.85
C LEU A 282 8.80 6.55 -24.16
N SER A 283 9.59 6.69 -25.23
CA SER A 283 9.33 6.00 -26.51
C SER A 283 9.41 4.47 -26.38
N ASP A 284 10.14 3.98 -25.37
CA ASP A 284 10.21 2.57 -25.03
C ASP A 284 8.85 1.98 -24.65
N LEU A 285 7.88 2.75 -24.16
CA LEU A 285 6.53 2.26 -23.87
C LEU A 285 5.82 1.67 -25.11
N ALA A 286 6.22 2.06 -26.32
CA ALA A 286 5.69 1.51 -27.56
C ALA A 286 6.50 0.31 -28.11
N THR A 287 7.57 -0.10 -27.42
CA THR A 287 8.36 -1.28 -27.79
C THR A 287 7.63 -2.57 -27.40
N ALA A 288 7.84 -3.64 -28.16
CA ALA A 288 7.25 -4.92 -27.87
C ALA A 288 7.74 -5.49 -26.53
N VAL A 289 9.02 -5.30 -26.19
CA VAL A 289 9.58 -5.73 -24.89
C VAL A 289 8.87 -5.03 -23.75
N VAL A 290 8.71 -3.70 -23.77
CA VAL A 290 8.08 -2.98 -22.65
C VAL A 290 6.57 -3.20 -22.62
N THR A 291 5.93 -3.44 -23.77
CA THR A 291 4.51 -3.81 -23.81
C THR A 291 4.25 -5.11 -23.05
N GLU A 292 5.13 -6.12 -23.21
CA GLU A 292 5.03 -7.39 -22.48
C GLU A 292 5.60 -7.29 -21.05
N PHE A 293 6.69 -6.55 -20.88
CA PHE A 293 7.46 -6.43 -19.64
C PHE A 293 7.53 -4.96 -19.19
N THR A 294 6.38 -4.41 -18.79
CA THR A 294 6.22 -2.98 -18.43
C THR A 294 7.19 -2.49 -17.36
N ALA A 295 7.63 -3.38 -16.46
CA ALA A 295 8.62 -3.08 -15.43
C ALA A 295 10.02 -2.73 -15.97
N LEU A 296 10.31 -3.03 -17.25
CA LEU A 296 11.58 -2.71 -17.91
C LEU A 296 11.59 -1.33 -18.58
N SER A 297 10.52 -0.54 -18.43
CA SER A 297 10.52 0.83 -18.95
C SER A 297 11.65 1.66 -18.32
N GLY A 298 12.20 2.60 -19.09
CA GLY A 298 13.41 3.35 -18.74
C GLY A 298 14.70 2.54 -18.94
N ILE A 299 14.75 1.30 -18.45
CA ILE A 299 15.91 0.40 -18.65
C ILE A 299 16.07 0.10 -20.14
N MET A 300 14.98 -0.28 -20.81
CA MET A 300 14.99 -0.53 -22.25
C MET A 300 15.22 0.77 -23.04
N ALA A 301 14.70 1.91 -22.59
CA ALA A 301 14.97 3.21 -23.22
C ALA A 301 16.48 3.50 -23.26
N ARG A 302 17.16 3.38 -22.11
CA ARG A 302 18.62 3.53 -22.00
C ARG A 302 19.36 2.55 -22.91
N HIS A 303 18.97 1.27 -22.87
CA HIS A 303 19.61 0.23 -23.68
C HIS A 303 19.47 0.49 -25.20
N TYR A 304 18.26 0.81 -25.67
CA TYR A 304 18.03 1.10 -27.08
C TYR A 304 18.71 2.39 -27.54
N ALA A 305 18.74 3.42 -26.70
CA ALA A 305 19.47 4.66 -26.99
C ALA A 305 20.98 4.39 -27.15
N LEU A 306 21.61 3.67 -26.21
CA LEU A 306 23.04 3.31 -26.32
C LEU A 306 23.33 2.48 -27.57
N ARG A 307 22.49 1.48 -27.86
CA ARG A 307 22.61 0.63 -29.06
C ARG A 307 22.58 1.47 -30.34
N ASP A 308 21.75 2.51 -30.38
CA ASP A 308 21.58 3.34 -31.57
C ASP A 308 22.60 4.49 -31.67
N GLY A 309 23.50 4.61 -30.70
CA GLY A 309 24.65 5.54 -30.74
C GLY A 309 24.42 6.86 -30.02
N TYR A 310 23.36 6.99 -29.22
CA TYR A 310 23.16 8.15 -28.36
C TYR A 310 24.19 8.20 -27.23
N SER A 311 24.47 9.40 -26.73
CA SER A 311 25.43 9.59 -25.64
C SER A 311 24.95 8.97 -24.34
N GLU A 312 25.88 8.62 -23.45
CA GLU A 312 25.55 8.09 -22.12
C GLU A 312 24.69 9.07 -21.31
N GLN A 313 24.89 10.37 -21.47
CA GLN A 313 24.08 11.39 -20.80
C GLN A 313 22.60 11.35 -21.24
N ILE A 314 22.34 11.20 -22.55
CA ILE A 314 20.97 11.06 -23.07
C ILE A 314 20.36 9.74 -22.58
N ALA A 315 21.10 8.64 -22.70
CA ALA A 315 20.61 7.33 -22.31
C ALA A 315 20.30 7.25 -20.80
N GLU A 316 21.11 7.88 -19.96
CA GLU A 316 20.85 7.94 -18.51
C GLU A 316 19.62 8.80 -18.21
N ALA A 317 19.46 9.95 -18.87
CA ALA A 317 18.27 10.78 -18.70
C ALA A 317 16.97 10.03 -19.05
N LEU A 318 17.01 9.17 -20.08
CA LEU A 318 15.88 8.31 -20.48
C LEU A 318 15.55 7.20 -19.48
N LEU A 319 16.52 6.71 -18.71
CA LEU A 319 16.25 5.83 -17.58
C LEU A 319 15.64 6.63 -16.43
N GLU A 320 16.25 7.77 -16.10
CA GLU A 320 15.96 8.56 -14.92
C GLU A 320 14.60 9.28 -14.97
N ILE A 321 14.02 9.54 -16.14
CA ILE A 321 12.66 10.10 -16.25
C ILE A 321 11.61 9.28 -15.47
N THR A 322 11.80 7.96 -15.39
CA THR A 322 10.92 7.05 -14.65
C THR A 322 11.11 7.11 -13.13
N LEU A 323 12.20 7.71 -12.66
CA LEU A 323 12.56 7.82 -11.25
C LEU A 323 12.00 9.09 -10.59
N PRO A 324 11.63 9.04 -9.29
CA PRO A 324 11.46 7.83 -8.48
C PRO A 324 10.18 7.06 -8.86
N ARG A 325 10.22 5.72 -8.81
CA ARG A 325 9.08 4.84 -9.16
C ARG A 325 8.12 4.62 -7.99
N PHE A 326 8.63 4.73 -6.75
CA PHE A 326 7.86 4.64 -5.51
C PHE A 326 8.46 5.55 -4.42
N SER A 327 7.75 5.75 -3.30
CA SER A 327 8.23 6.59 -2.20
C SER A 327 9.49 5.98 -1.57
N GLY A 328 10.55 6.76 -1.43
CA GLY A 328 11.87 6.29 -0.97
C GLY A 328 12.69 5.51 -2.01
N ASP A 329 12.25 5.48 -3.28
CA ASP A 329 13.08 5.00 -4.40
C ASP A 329 14.23 5.99 -4.68
N VAL A 330 15.20 5.54 -5.46
CA VAL A 330 16.29 6.41 -5.91
C VAL A 330 15.74 7.55 -6.78
N ILE A 331 16.30 8.74 -6.59
CA ILE A 331 16.01 9.93 -7.39
C ILE A 331 16.95 10.02 -8.60
N PRO A 332 16.58 10.76 -9.67
CA PRO A 332 17.48 11.10 -10.77
C PRO A 332 18.78 11.70 -10.24
N LYS A 333 19.92 11.28 -10.77
CA LYS A 333 21.24 11.80 -10.39
C LYS A 333 21.76 12.83 -11.38
N THR A 334 21.39 12.71 -12.66
CA THR A 334 21.81 13.64 -13.70
C THR A 334 20.86 14.83 -13.77
N ASP A 335 21.39 16.02 -14.08
CA ASP A 335 20.55 17.20 -14.27
C ASP A 335 19.55 17.01 -15.42
N ALA A 336 19.96 16.32 -16.49
CA ALA A 336 19.08 16.03 -17.61
C ALA A 336 17.93 15.08 -17.23
N GLY A 337 18.22 13.97 -16.58
CA GLY A 337 17.20 13.04 -16.09
C GLY A 337 16.25 13.71 -15.09
N MET A 338 16.78 14.60 -14.26
CA MET A 338 16.01 15.35 -13.29
C MET A 338 15.05 16.36 -13.92
N VAL A 339 15.48 17.10 -14.95
CA VAL A 339 14.59 17.99 -15.71
C VAL A 339 13.45 17.19 -16.36
N LEU A 340 13.75 16.06 -17.00
CA LEU A 340 12.73 15.21 -17.62
C LEU A 340 11.77 14.64 -16.59
N ALA A 341 12.29 14.10 -15.48
CA ALA A 341 11.49 13.53 -14.41
C ALA A 341 10.56 14.56 -13.78
N ILE A 342 11.03 15.80 -13.56
CA ILE A 342 10.21 16.92 -13.05
C ILE A 342 9.18 17.34 -14.08
N GLY A 343 9.57 17.52 -15.34
CA GLY A 343 8.64 17.94 -16.39
C GLY A 343 7.52 16.94 -16.64
N ASP A 344 7.84 15.65 -16.72
CA ASP A 344 6.85 14.59 -16.91
C ASP A 344 5.80 14.56 -15.78
N ARG A 345 6.31 14.78 -14.56
CA ARG A 345 5.55 14.86 -13.33
C ARG A 345 4.65 16.09 -13.27
N LEU A 346 5.20 17.26 -13.62
CA LEU A 346 4.43 18.51 -13.70
C LEU A 346 3.33 18.42 -14.75
N ASP A 347 3.61 17.87 -15.94
CA ASP A 347 2.60 17.66 -16.98
C ASP A 347 1.45 16.79 -16.47
N SER A 348 1.79 15.66 -15.84
CA SER A 348 0.81 14.74 -15.28
C SER A 348 -0.02 15.39 -14.18
N LEU A 349 0.62 16.10 -13.25
CA LEU A 349 -0.06 16.74 -12.13
C LEU A 349 -1.00 17.84 -12.61
N VAL A 350 -0.51 18.78 -13.41
CA VAL A 350 -1.33 19.90 -13.91
C VAL A 350 -2.43 19.38 -14.84
N GLY A 351 -2.09 18.50 -15.77
CA GLY A 351 -3.04 17.95 -16.75
C GLY A 351 -4.16 17.15 -16.09
N LEU A 352 -3.83 16.23 -15.18
CA LEU A 352 -4.83 15.37 -14.52
C LEU A 352 -5.71 16.17 -13.55
N PHE A 353 -5.17 17.17 -12.86
CA PHE A 353 -5.98 18.09 -12.06
C PHE A 353 -6.97 18.86 -12.93
N ALA A 354 -6.51 19.43 -14.05
CA ALA A 354 -7.37 20.13 -14.99
C ALA A 354 -8.43 19.21 -15.64
N ALA A 355 -8.14 17.92 -15.78
CA ALA A 355 -9.08 16.93 -16.28
C ALA A 355 -10.16 16.52 -15.25
N GLY A 356 -10.02 16.95 -13.99
CA GLY A 356 -10.91 16.56 -12.88
C GLY A 356 -10.51 15.24 -12.20
N CYS A 357 -9.32 14.71 -12.51
CA CYS A 357 -8.77 13.47 -11.93
C CYS A 357 -7.93 13.80 -10.68
N GLN A 358 -8.49 14.61 -9.79
CA GLN A 358 -7.83 14.95 -8.52
C GLN A 358 -7.73 13.69 -7.66
N PRO A 359 -6.55 13.38 -7.08
CA PRO A 359 -6.42 12.24 -6.18
C PRO A 359 -7.33 12.46 -4.95
N SER A 360 -7.82 11.37 -4.36
CA SER A 360 -8.52 11.39 -3.07
C SER A 360 -7.72 10.63 -2.01
N SER A 361 -8.15 10.68 -0.75
CA SER A 361 -7.52 9.93 0.34
C SER A 361 -7.45 8.43 0.05
N THR A 362 -8.45 7.88 -0.64
CA THR A 362 -8.61 6.45 -0.95
C THR A 362 -8.30 6.07 -2.39
N ASN A 363 -8.16 7.03 -3.32
CA ASN A 363 -7.94 6.75 -4.73
C ASN A 363 -6.87 7.69 -5.32
N ASP A 364 -5.73 7.12 -5.70
CA ASP A 364 -4.66 7.85 -6.41
C ASP A 364 -4.38 7.14 -7.75
N PRO A 365 -5.30 7.27 -8.73
CA PRO A 365 -5.31 6.42 -9.93
C PRO A 365 -4.08 6.59 -10.82
N PHE A 366 -3.32 7.69 -10.64
CA PHE A 366 -2.13 8.00 -11.44
C PHE A 366 -0.87 8.25 -10.59
N GLY A 367 -0.93 8.03 -9.27
CA GLY A 367 0.19 8.29 -8.37
C GLY A 367 0.55 9.78 -8.27
N LEU A 368 -0.43 10.67 -8.35
CA LEU A 368 -0.25 12.12 -8.30
C LEU A 368 0.36 12.57 -6.98
N ARG A 369 0.03 11.92 -5.85
CA ARG A 369 0.71 12.18 -4.57
C ARG A 369 2.18 11.77 -4.64
N ARG A 370 2.47 10.60 -5.23
CA ARG A 370 3.83 10.07 -5.45
C ARG A 370 4.69 11.02 -6.29
N ILE A 371 4.09 11.67 -7.28
CA ILE A 371 4.71 12.67 -8.14
C ILE A 371 5.12 13.92 -7.33
N SER A 372 4.30 14.36 -6.37
CA SER A 372 4.58 15.49 -5.49
C SER A 372 5.82 15.27 -4.62
N TYR A 373 5.99 14.07 -4.02
CA TYR A 373 7.12 13.75 -3.12
C TYR A 373 8.49 13.97 -3.79
N GLY A 374 8.66 13.50 -5.04
CA GLY A 374 9.92 13.64 -5.77
C GLY A 374 10.24 15.08 -6.21
N LEU A 375 9.20 15.91 -6.43
CA LEU A 375 9.37 17.35 -6.67
C LEU A 375 9.73 18.09 -5.36
N MET A 376 9.11 17.70 -4.24
CA MET A 376 9.31 18.34 -2.93
C MET A 376 10.75 18.22 -2.43
N GLU A 377 11.37 17.04 -2.54
CA GLU A 377 12.72 16.76 -2.03
C GLU A 377 13.80 17.68 -2.66
N LYS A 378 13.63 18.09 -3.92
CA LYS A 378 14.59 18.99 -4.60
C LYS A 378 14.23 20.47 -4.44
N LEU A 379 12.95 20.83 -4.42
CA LEU A 379 12.51 22.20 -4.10
C LEU A 379 12.82 22.57 -2.63
N SER A 380 12.95 21.59 -1.74
CA SER A 380 13.29 21.77 -0.33
C SER A 380 14.79 21.92 -0.03
N LYS A 381 15.62 22.34 -0.99
CA LYS A 381 17.01 22.75 -0.68
C LYS A 381 17.07 23.94 0.32
N GLY A 382 15.95 24.59 0.62
CA GLY A 382 15.79 25.52 1.75
C GLY A 382 14.95 24.94 2.89
N GLU A 383 15.30 25.27 4.13
CA GLU A 383 14.57 24.82 5.34
C GLU A 383 13.13 25.38 5.45
N ILE A 384 12.80 26.40 4.67
CA ILE A 384 11.58 27.21 4.86
C ILE A 384 10.33 26.47 4.38
N PHE A 385 10.41 25.78 3.24
CA PHE A 385 9.22 25.18 2.63
C PHE A 385 8.65 23.98 3.41
N PRO A 386 9.46 23.03 3.93
CA PRO A 386 8.95 22.01 4.85
C PRO A 386 8.28 22.59 6.10
N LYS A 387 8.81 23.69 6.65
CA LYS A 387 8.23 24.38 7.80
C LYS A 387 6.88 25.02 7.47
N ILE A 388 6.71 25.56 6.26
CA ILE A 388 5.42 26.07 5.77
C ILE A 388 4.41 24.92 5.62
N VAL A 389 4.82 23.78 5.06
CA VAL A 389 3.95 22.60 4.96
C VAL A 389 3.52 22.15 6.37
N GLU A 390 4.44 22.07 7.31
CA GLU A 390 4.14 21.72 8.70
C GLU A 390 3.15 22.69 9.36
N ALA A 391 3.34 24.00 9.14
CA ALA A 391 2.49 25.08 9.65
C ALA A 391 1.01 24.89 9.28
N TYR A 392 0.69 24.39 8.09
CA TYR A 392 -0.70 24.10 7.71
C TYR A 392 -1.15 22.70 8.14
N SER A 393 -0.25 21.74 8.06
CA SER A 393 -0.59 20.33 8.18
C SER A 393 -0.94 19.89 9.61
N ARG A 394 -0.25 20.46 10.59
CA ARG A 394 -0.49 20.17 12.01
C ARG A 394 -1.84 20.72 12.49
N PRO A 395 -2.23 21.98 12.22
CA PRO A 395 -3.60 22.45 12.44
C PRO A 395 -4.66 21.56 11.78
N THR A 396 -4.49 21.21 10.50
CA THR A 396 -5.46 20.37 9.77
C THR A 396 -5.67 19.01 10.45
N ARG A 397 -4.60 18.31 10.85
CA ARG A 397 -4.71 17.04 11.57
C ARG A 397 -5.42 17.17 12.92
N ILE A 398 -5.20 18.28 13.63
CA ILE A 398 -5.78 18.51 14.96
C ILE A 398 -7.28 18.78 14.86
N VAL A 399 -7.74 19.48 13.83
CA VAL A 399 -9.18 19.79 13.66
C VAL A 399 -9.95 18.66 12.95
N ARG A 400 -9.26 17.78 12.24
CA ARG A 400 -9.86 16.66 11.48
C ARG A 400 -10.70 15.74 12.36
N GLY A 401 -11.97 15.55 11.99
CA GLY A 401 -12.89 14.64 12.68
C GLY A 401 -13.37 15.12 14.04
N LYS A 402 -13.14 16.40 14.39
CA LYS A 402 -13.71 17.03 15.57
C LYS A 402 -14.91 17.88 15.17
N ASP A 403 -15.94 17.90 16.00
CA ASP A 403 -17.07 18.84 15.89
C ASP A 403 -16.57 20.27 16.18
N VAL A 404 -15.94 20.87 15.19
CA VAL A 404 -15.77 22.31 15.12
C VAL A 404 -17.03 22.82 14.45
N ASP A 405 -17.99 23.29 15.26
CA ASP A 405 -19.23 23.89 14.77
C ASP A 405 -18.90 24.95 13.70
N VAL A 406 -19.45 24.78 12.50
CA VAL A 406 -19.30 25.71 11.38
C VAL A 406 -19.98 27.03 11.77
N GLY A 407 -19.21 27.95 12.35
CA GLY A 407 -19.72 29.25 12.83
C GLY A 407 -19.18 29.71 14.19
N VAL A 408 -18.31 28.94 14.87
CA VAL A 408 -17.63 29.44 16.08
C VAL A 408 -16.55 30.44 15.68
N GLU A 409 -16.78 31.72 15.96
CA GLU A 409 -15.76 32.76 15.84
C GLU A 409 -14.76 32.71 17.01
N VAL A 410 -13.53 33.10 16.74
CA VAL A 410 -12.47 33.19 17.75
C VAL A 410 -12.77 34.38 18.67
N ASP A 411 -12.84 34.12 19.97
CA ASP A 411 -13.09 35.11 21.03
C ASP A 411 -11.79 35.39 21.78
N GLU A 412 -11.23 36.60 21.59
CA GLU A 412 -9.97 37.02 22.23
C GLU A 412 -10.05 37.09 23.76
N SER A 413 -11.26 37.24 24.33
CA SER A 413 -11.45 37.29 25.79
C SER A 413 -11.22 35.94 26.47
N VAL A 414 -11.16 34.85 25.69
CA VAL A 414 -11.00 33.47 26.16
C VAL A 414 -9.54 33.02 26.15
N PHE A 415 -8.63 33.78 25.53
CA PHE A 415 -7.21 33.42 25.48
C PHE A 415 -6.55 33.45 26.86
N GLU A 416 -5.88 32.35 27.21
CA GLU A 416 -5.21 32.18 28.50
C GLU A 416 -3.73 32.54 28.43
N THR A 417 -3.12 32.40 27.25
CA THR A 417 -1.67 32.53 27.03
C THR A 417 -1.34 33.70 26.09
N SER A 418 -0.09 34.17 26.13
CA SER A 418 0.39 35.18 25.19
C SER A 418 0.55 34.62 23.77
N GLN A 419 0.89 33.33 23.65
CA GLN A 419 1.08 32.64 22.37
C GLN A 419 -0.22 32.52 21.57
N GLU A 420 -1.36 32.31 22.24
CA GLU A 420 -2.69 32.36 21.60
C GLU A 420 -2.96 33.73 20.96
N LYS A 421 -2.66 34.81 21.69
CA LYS A 421 -2.86 36.19 21.22
C LYS A 421 -1.95 36.53 20.06
N GLU A 422 -0.69 36.11 20.14
CA GLU A 422 0.31 36.34 19.10
C GLU A 422 -0.05 35.60 17.80
N LEU A 423 -0.39 34.31 17.88
CA LEU A 423 -0.81 33.53 16.72
C LEU A 423 -2.07 34.13 16.06
N TRP A 424 -3.04 34.58 16.86
CA TRP A 424 -4.25 35.22 16.34
C TRP A 424 -3.98 36.57 15.68
N SER A 425 -3.08 37.39 16.26
CA SER A 425 -2.66 38.66 15.69
C SER A 425 -1.99 38.47 14.33
N ILE A 426 -1.08 37.49 14.22
CA ILE A 426 -0.40 37.17 12.96
C ILE A 426 -1.40 36.68 11.93
N TYR A 427 -2.24 35.70 12.28
CA TYR A 427 -3.31 35.20 11.41
C TYR A 427 -4.18 36.34 10.86
N THR A 428 -4.63 37.24 11.73
CA THR A 428 -5.51 38.36 11.35
C THR A 428 -4.82 39.34 10.40
N SER A 429 -3.50 39.51 10.52
CA SER A 429 -2.72 40.39 9.63
C SER A 429 -2.46 39.80 8.24
N ILE A 430 -2.51 38.47 8.09
CA ILE A 430 -2.22 37.79 6.82
C ILE A 430 -3.43 37.23 6.09
N LYS A 431 -4.55 36.98 6.78
CA LYS A 431 -5.70 36.24 6.21
C LYS A 431 -6.24 36.86 4.92
N ASP A 432 -6.28 38.18 4.82
CA ASP A 432 -6.82 38.89 3.65
C ASP A 432 -5.79 39.01 2.51
N ARG A 433 -4.51 38.72 2.80
CA ARG A 433 -3.43 38.71 1.81
C ARG A 433 -3.32 37.36 1.10
N ILE A 434 -3.81 36.27 1.72
CA ILE A 434 -3.89 34.94 1.11
C ILE A 434 -5.24 34.83 0.38
N HIS A 435 -5.25 35.11 -0.92
CA HIS A 435 -6.47 35.12 -1.74
C HIS A 435 -6.32 34.29 -3.03
N SER A 436 -7.45 33.99 -3.68
CA SER A 436 -7.45 33.34 -4.99
C SER A 436 -6.70 34.21 -6.02
N GLY A 437 -5.74 33.62 -6.72
CA GLY A 437 -4.89 34.33 -7.69
C GLY A 437 -3.54 34.83 -7.15
N ILE A 438 -3.22 34.58 -5.86
CA ILE A 438 -1.89 34.85 -5.30
C ILE A 438 -0.79 34.07 -6.04
N GLY A 439 0.37 34.71 -6.25
CA GLY A 439 1.56 34.06 -6.82
C GLY A 439 2.25 33.12 -5.82
N ILE A 440 2.99 32.11 -6.30
CA ILE A 440 3.65 31.13 -5.42
C ILE A 440 4.71 31.76 -4.49
N GLU A 441 5.44 32.76 -4.99
CA GLU A 441 6.45 33.50 -4.23
C GLU A 441 5.81 34.29 -3.08
N GLU A 442 4.77 35.06 -3.39
CA GLU A 442 4.01 35.84 -2.42
C GLU A 442 3.30 34.96 -1.39
N PHE A 443 2.72 33.82 -1.83
CA PHE A 443 2.13 32.83 -0.92
C PHE A 443 3.16 32.27 0.06
N THR A 444 4.35 31.94 -0.43
CA THR A 444 5.44 31.39 0.39
C THR A 444 5.93 32.42 1.41
N GLU A 445 6.14 33.67 0.98
CA GLU A 445 6.58 34.76 1.85
C GLU A 445 5.55 35.05 2.96
N ILE A 446 4.27 35.09 2.63
CA ILE A 446 3.21 35.31 3.62
C ILE A 446 3.09 34.13 4.58
N SER A 447 3.12 32.90 4.06
CA SER A 447 2.99 31.68 4.87
C SER A 447 4.16 31.50 5.86
N THR A 448 5.34 32.01 5.53
CA THR A 448 6.52 31.94 6.41
C THR A 448 6.29 32.67 7.74
N GLN A 449 5.44 33.71 7.77
CA GLN A 449 5.10 34.45 8.99
C GLN A 449 4.31 33.61 10.01
N LEU A 450 3.68 32.51 9.60
CA LEU A 450 2.96 31.62 10.50
C LEU A 450 3.85 30.61 11.22
N VAL A 451 5.05 30.34 10.71
CA VAL A 451 5.88 29.21 11.15
C VAL A 451 6.23 29.32 12.63
N GLU A 452 6.89 30.41 13.03
CA GLU A 452 7.36 30.62 14.39
C GLU A 452 6.19 30.77 15.40
N PRO A 453 5.15 31.59 15.14
CA PRO A 453 3.98 31.68 16.03
C PRO A 453 3.23 30.35 16.24
N LEU A 454 3.15 29.49 15.21
CA LEU A 454 2.55 28.16 15.35
C LEU A 454 3.42 27.21 16.16
N GLU A 455 4.73 27.24 15.94
CA GLU A 455 5.68 26.44 16.72
C GLU A 455 5.59 26.81 18.20
N ASP A 456 5.61 28.11 18.52
CA ASP A 456 5.45 28.62 19.89
C ASP A 456 4.09 28.29 20.49
N PHE A 457 3.01 28.43 19.72
CA PHE A 457 1.68 28.01 20.16
C PHE A 457 1.69 26.52 20.53
N PHE A 458 2.22 25.65 19.67
CA PHE A 458 2.17 24.21 19.91
C PHE A 458 3.12 23.71 21.00
N ASN A 459 4.22 24.42 21.26
CA ASN A 459 5.14 24.10 22.34
C ASN A 459 4.58 24.51 23.72
N ASN A 460 3.71 25.52 23.77
CA ASN A 460 3.26 26.12 25.02
C ASN A 460 1.74 26.01 25.30
N VAL A 461 0.93 25.65 24.30
CA VAL A 461 -0.54 25.64 24.38
C VAL A 461 -1.09 24.25 24.10
N PHE A 462 -1.75 23.66 25.10
CA PHE A 462 -2.45 22.38 24.93
C PHE A 462 -3.86 22.61 24.36
N VAL A 463 -4.16 22.04 23.19
CA VAL A 463 -5.45 22.29 22.51
C VAL A 463 -6.61 21.56 23.18
N MET A 464 -6.39 20.35 23.70
CA MET A 464 -7.45 19.47 24.22
C MET A 464 -7.67 19.66 25.73
N VAL A 465 -8.13 20.83 26.15
CA VAL A 465 -8.41 21.13 27.57
C VAL A 465 -9.82 20.69 28.02
N GLU A 466 -9.99 20.55 29.34
CA GLU A 466 -11.27 20.21 29.97
C GLU A 466 -12.31 21.33 29.80
N GLU A 467 -11.88 22.59 29.89
CA GLU A 467 -12.76 23.74 29.71
C GLU A 467 -13.22 23.85 28.26
N GLU A 468 -14.51 23.57 28.05
CA GLU A 468 -15.11 23.47 26.71
C GLU A 468 -14.99 24.78 25.91
N ARG A 469 -15.13 25.93 26.57
CA ARG A 469 -15.04 27.26 25.93
C ARG A 469 -13.63 27.51 25.38
N VAL A 470 -12.60 27.24 26.16
CA VAL A 470 -11.19 27.39 25.76
C VAL A 470 -10.84 26.39 24.65
N ARG A 471 -11.26 25.12 24.79
CA ARG A 471 -11.04 24.09 23.77
C ARG A 471 -11.67 24.45 22.43
N LYS A 472 -12.93 24.90 22.42
CA LYS A 472 -13.63 25.33 21.19
C LYS A 472 -12.95 26.54 20.55
N ASN A 473 -12.51 27.52 21.34
CA ASN A 473 -11.81 28.69 20.84
C ASN A 473 -10.48 28.33 20.16
N ARG A 474 -9.67 27.46 20.77
CA ARG A 474 -8.40 26.96 20.20
C ARG A 474 -8.64 26.16 18.91
N LEU A 475 -9.68 25.33 18.86
CA LEU A 475 -10.04 24.59 17.65
C LEU A 475 -10.50 25.52 16.52
N ALA A 476 -11.26 26.57 16.82
CA ALA A 476 -11.67 27.57 15.84
C ALA A 476 -10.47 28.33 15.26
N LEU A 477 -9.52 28.74 16.11
CA LEU A 477 -8.25 29.36 15.68
C LEU A 477 -7.46 28.46 14.71
N LEU A 478 -7.27 27.19 15.06
CA LEU A 478 -6.56 26.24 14.21
C LEU A 478 -7.32 25.93 12.91
N ASN A 479 -8.65 25.89 12.96
CA ASN A 479 -9.48 25.67 11.78
C ASN A 479 -9.37 26.84 10.79
N ASN A 480 -9.32 28.08 11.30
CA ASN A 480 -9.11 29.28 10.51
C ASN A 480 -7.75 29.28 9.79
N ILE A 481 -6.70 28.77 10.43
CA ILE A 481 -5.37 28.64 9.81
C ILE A 481 -5.36 27.49 8.79
N ALA A 482 -5.93 26.34 9.15
CA ALA A 482 -6.03 25.16 8.28
C ALA A 482 -6.80 25.46 6.97
N SER A 483 -7.76 26.39 7.01
CA SER A 483 -8.58 26.76 5.86
C SER A 483 -7.94 27.83 4.95
N LEU A 484 -6.87 28.52 5.36
CA LEU A 484 -6.22 29.57 4.55
C LEU A 484 -5.85 29.15 3.12
N PRO A 485 -5.30 27.95 2.87
CA PRO A 485 -4.98 27.53 1.50
C PRO A 485 -6.22 27.15 0.66
N SER A 486 -7.40 27.04 1.28
CA SER A 486 -8.61 26.56 0.59
C SER A 486 -8.99 27.47 -0.56
N GLY A 487 -9.21 26.87 -1.73
CA GLY A 487 -9.51 27.63 -2.96
C GLY A 487 -8.27 28.20 -3.67
N ILE A 488 -7.07 27.99 -3.12
CA ILE A 488 -5.78 28.36 -3.72
C ILE A 488 -4.98 27.10 -4.03
N ALA A 489 -4.75 26.26 -3.01
CA ALA A 489 -4.02 25.01 -3.10
C ALA A 489 -4.55 24.01 -2.07
N ASP A 490 -4.78 22.76 -2.50
CA ASP A 490 -5.09 21.67 -1.56
C ASP A 490 -3.79 21.05 -1.05
N LEU A 491 -3.33 21.51 0.12
CA LEU A 491 -2.09 21.03 0.73
C LEU A 491 -2.24 19.62 1.33
N SER A 492 -3.46 19.06 1.42
CA SER A 492 -3.69 17.73 1.99
C SER A 492 -3.02 16.59 1.21
N PHE A 493 -2.55 16.88 -0.01
CA PHE A 493 -1.80 15.97 -0.85
C PHE A 493 -0.29 15.89 -0.52
N LEU A 494 0.20 16.74 0.39
CA LEU A 494 1.59 16.78 0.81
C LEU A 494 1.82 15.89 2.05
N PRO A 495 3.04 15.34 2.25
CA PRO A 495 3.41 14.72 3.52
C PRO A 495 3.18 15.70 4.67
N GLY A 496 2.38 15.31 5.66
CA GLY A 496 2.02 16.23 6.74
C GLY A 496 0.54 16.28 7.05
N PHE A 497 -0.35 15.84 6.16
CA PHE A 497 -1.79 16.03 6.33
C PHE A 497 -2.58 14.76 6.66
#